data_AF-I1BP46-F1
#
_entry.id   AF-I1BP46-F1
#
_cell.length_a   1.000
_cell.length_b   1.000
_cell.length_c   1.000
_cell.angle_alpha   90.00
_cell.angle_beta   90.00
_cell.angle_gamma   90.00
#
_symmetry.space_group_name_H-M   'P 1'
#
loop_
_entity.id
_entity.type
_entity.pdbx_description
1 polymer ?
#
loop_
_entity_poly.entity_id
_entity_poly.type
_entity_poly.pdbx_seq_one_letter_code
_entity_poly.pdbx_strand_id
1 'polypeptide(L)'
;MVTPTPSTLDAPMISKTSIWRTGHGSGSVFIDMTGRKESKIEFLHLVAQQYPSRVGVLTQQVGTLKFAEINFAPDDDALSECLANGITFADKSTILPCRALDTHMQAK
;
A
#
# COMPACT_ATOMS: atom_id res chain seq x y z
N MET A 1 2.99 41.76 15.96
CA MET A 1 2.43 40.75 15.04
C MET A 1 2.99 39.40 15.44
N VAL A 2 2.16 38.49 15.92
CA VAL A 2 2.59 37.12 16.27
C VAL A 2 2.26 36.27 15.06
N THR A 3 3.28 35.81 14.33
CA THR A 3 3.12 34.81 13.28
C THR A 3 2.68 33.49 13.93
N PRO A 4 1.56 32.89 13.52
CA PRO A 4 1.15 31.60 14.07
C PRO A 4 2.13 30.53 13.59
N THR A 5 2.69 29.77 14.53
CA THR A 5 3.47 28.56 14.27
C THR A 5 2.57 27.57 13.53
N PRO A 6 3.00 26.97 12.41
CA PRO A 6 2.19 25.96 11.74
C PRO A 6 1.94 24.79 12.70
N SER A 7 0.66 24.51 12.95
CA SER A 7 0.20 23.40 13.76
C SER A 7 0.77 22.10 13.19
N THR A 8 1.47 21.31 14.00
CA THR A 8 1.99 19.96 13.65
C THR A 8 0.88 18.97 13.22
N LEU A 9 -0.38 19.37 13.28
CA LEU A 9 -1.58 18.59 12.97
C LEU A 9 -1.92 18.49 11.47
N ASP A 10 -1.26 19.27 10.60
CA ASP A 10 -1.57 19.29 9.15
C ASP A 10 -0.59 18.49 8.28
N ALA A 11 0.40 17.82 8.87
CA ALA A 11 1.29 16.94 8.12
C ALA A 11 0.56 15.62 7.80
N PRO A 12 0.48 15.19 6.53
CA PRO A 12 -0.15 13.93 6.16
C PRO A 12 0.57 12.77 6.86
N MET A 13 -0.19 11.92 7.57
CA MET A 13 0.36 10.78 8.29
C MET A 13 0.82 9.72 7.28
N ILE A 14 2.12 9.42 7.25
CA ILE A 14 2.68 8.37 6.38
C ILE A 14 3.08 7.18 7.24
N SER A 15 2.50 6.01 6.95
CA SER A 15 2.87 4.72 7.54
C SER A 15 3.52 3.83 6.50
N LYS A 16 4.40 2.92 6.94
CA LYS A 16 5.08 1.96 6.06
C LYS A 16 4.62 0.54 6.36
N THR A 17 4.29 -0.20 5.30
CA THR A 17 3.99 -1.63 5.41
C THR A 17 5.26 -2.40 5.70
N SER A 18 5.19 -3.36 6.62
CA SER A 18 6.30 -4.26 6.97
C SER A 18 5.79 -5.71 7.00
N ILE A 19 5.66 -6.32 5.83
CA ILE A 19 5.15 -7.68 5.66
C ILE A 19 6.20 -8.52 4.95
N TRP A 20 6.59 -9.64 5.56
CA TRP A 20 7.61 -10.53 5.01
C TRP A 20 7.03 -11.84 4.49
N ARG A 21 6.50 -11.79 3.27
CA ARG A 21 5.81 -12.91 2.60
C ARG A 21 6.09 -12.91 1.11
N THR A 22 5.99 -14.09 0.50
CA THR A 22 6.01 -14.26 -0.97
C THR A 22 4.73 -13.73 -1.60
N GLY A 23 4.86 -13.07 -2.74
CA GLY A 23 3.74 -12.60 -3.56
C GLY A 23 3.47 -13.53 -4.75
N HIS A 24 2.52 -13.14 -5.60
CA HIS A 24 2.19 -13.84 -6.83
C HIS A 24 3.23 -13.62 -7.95
N GLY A 25 4.05 -12.57 -7.87
CA GLY A 25 5.14 -12.32 -8.82
C GLY A 25 6.00 -11.10 -8.49
N SER A 26 6.91 -10.76 -9.40
CA SER A 26 7.84 -9.62 -9.24
C SER A 26 7.14 -8.26 -9.20
N GLY A 27 5.89 -8.17 -9.69
CA GLY A 27 5.03 -6.98 -9.59
C GLY A 27 4.16 -6.92 -8.33
N SER A 28 4.34 -7.84 -7.38
CA SER A 28 3.52 -7.89 -6.16
C SER A 28 4.06 -6.95 -5.08
N VAL A 29 3.14 -6.18 -4.48
CA VAL A 29 3.41 -5.35 -3.31
C VAL A 29 2.34 -5.56 -2.25
N PHE A 30 2.69 -5.38 -0.98
CA PHE A 30 1.76 -5.48 0.14
C PHE A 30 1.47 -4.13 0.78
N ILE A 31 0.21 -3.93 1.16
CA ILE A 31 -0.28 -2.81 1.99
C ILE A 31 -0.86 -3.37 3.28
N ASP A 32 -0.35 -2.91 4.42
CA ASP A 32 -0.95 -3.19 5.73
C ASP A 32 -2.22 -2.33 5.90
N MET A 33 -3.36 -2.99 6.12
CA MET A 33 -4.65 -2.36 6.35
C MET A 33 -5.09 -2.49 7.82
N THR A 34 -4.20 -2.96 8.70
CA THR A 34 -4.50 -3.16 10.12
C THR A 34 -4.79 -1.82 10.78
N GLY A 35 -5.91 -1.75 11.51
CA GLY A 35 -6.36 -0.50 12.15
C GLY A 35 -7.02 0.51 11.21
N ARG A 36 -7.09 0.24 9.89
CA ARG A 36 -7.86 1.06 8.95
C ARG A 36 -9.37 0.86 9.16
N LYS A 37 -10.13 1.95 8.97
CA LYS A 37 -11.58 1.97 9.12
C LYS A 37 -12.31 1.53 7.86
N GLU A 38 -11.63 1.62 6.71
CA GLU A 38 -12.17 1.29 5.40
C GLU A 38 -12.52 -0.19 5.33
N SER A 39 -13.71 -0.48 4.79
CA SER A 39 -14.11 -1.82 4.41
C SER A 39 -13.26 -2.34 3.25
N LYS A 40 -13.28 -3.66 3.04
CA LYS A 40 -12.63 -4.30 1.90
C LYS A 40 -13.05 -3.69 0.56
N ILE A 41 -14.34 -3.39 0.39
CA ILE A 41 -14.86 -2.85 -0.88
C ILE A 41 -14.37 -1.42 -1.11
N GLU A 42 -14.40 -0.57 -0.07
CA GLU A 42 -13.87 0.80 -0.14
C GLU A 42 -12.38 0.81 -0.47
N PHE A 43 -11.60 -0.06 0.16
CA PHE A 43 -10.19 -0.20 -0.17
C PHE A 43 -9.99 -0.64 -1.63
N LEU A 44 -10.69 -1.68 -2.09
CA LEU A 44 -10.57 -2.15 -3.48
C LEU A 44 -10.93 -1.05 -4.49
N HIS A 45 -11.95 -0.26 -4.19
CA HIS A 45 -12.33 0.89 -5.01
C HIS A 45 -11.27 1.98 -5.00
N LEU A 46 -10.69 2.29 -3.83
CA LEU A 46 -9.62 3.27 -3.68
C LEU A 46 -8.37 2.89 -4.48
N VAL A 47 -7.93 1.63 -4.39
CA VAL A 47 -6.81 1.13 -5.21
C VAL A 47 -7.16 1.22 -6.69
N ALA A 48 -8.41 0.95 -7.07
CA ALA A 48 -8.84 1.05 -8.46
C ALA A 48 -8.78 2.46 -9.04
N GLN A 49 -9.08 3.46 -8.21
CA GLN A 49 -9.01 4.86 -8.60
C GLN A 49 -7.57 5.36 -8.70
N GLN A 50 -6.71 5.01 -7.74
CA GLN A 50 -5.32 5.47 -7.72
C GLN A 50 -4.41 4.71 -8.69
N TYR A 51 -4.67 3.42 -8.90
CA TYR A 51 -3.87 2.54 -9.74
C TYR A 51 -4.77 1.73 -10.70
N PRO A 52 -5.33 2.37 -11.74
CA PRO A 52 -6.24 1.72 -12.66
C PRO A 52 -5.60 0.58 -13.48
N SER A 53 -4.29 0.64 -13.73
CA SER A 53 -3.53 -0.37 -14.51
C SER A 53 -3.17 -1.64 -13.73
N ARG A 54 -3.42 -1.67 -12.41
CA ARG A 54 -3.17 -2.85 -11.58
C ARG A 54 -3.82 -4.10 -12.20
N VAL A 55 -3.12 -5.22 -12.15
CA VAL A 55 -3.61 -6.53 -12.61
C VAL A 55 -4.67 -7.08 -11.66
N GLY A 56 -4.50 -6.87 -10.36
CA GLY A 56 -5.45 -7.35 -9.37
C GLY A 56 -5.10 -6.95 -7.95
N VAL A 57 -6.07 -7.15 -7.04
CA VAL A 57 -5.89 -6.89 -5.61
C VAL A 57 -6.48 -8.05 -4.81
N LEU A 58 -5.70 -8.63 -3.90
CA LEU A 58 -6.09 -9.73 -3.05
C LEU A 58 -5.96 -9.33 -1.59
N THR A 59 -7.08 -9.27 -0.87
CA THR A 59 -7.06 -9.00 0.57
C THR A 59 -6.94 -10.29 1.36
N GLN A 60 -6.10 -10.30 2.39
CA GLN A 60 -5.87 -11.42 3.28
C GLN A 60 -6.00 -10.97 4.74
N GLN A 61 -6.39 -11.90 5.61
CA GLN A 61 -6.39 -11.70 7.05
C GLN A 61 -5.72 -12.90 7.73
N VAL A 62 -4.71 -12.64 8.54
CA VAL A 62 -3.97 -13.64 9.32
C VAL A 62 -3.96 -13.19 10.77
N GLY A 63 -4.84 -13.77 11.59
CA GLY A 63 -5.09 -13.28 12.94
C GLY A 63 -5.64 -11.84 12.91
N THR A 64 -4.94 -10.93 13.57
CA THR A 64 -5.28 -9.49 13.60
C THR A 64 -4.72 -8.71 12.41
N LEU A 65 -3.70 -9.25 11.72
CA LEU A 65 -3.09 -8.62 10.57
C LEU A 65 -4.04 -8.70 9.38
N LYS A 66 -4.43 -7.54 8.86
CA LYS A 66 -5.20 -7.39 7.61
C LYS A 66 -4.33 -6.70 6.59
N PHE A 67 -4.18 -7.28 5.41
CA PHE A 67 -3.33 -6.71 4.38
C PHE A 67 -3.86 -7.01 2.99
N ALA A 68 -3.43 -6.23 2.01
CA ALA A 68 -3.74 -6.45 0.62
C ALA A 68 -2.46 -6.65 -0.18
N GLU A 69 -2.48 -7.61 -1.08
CA GLU A 69 -1.54 -7.72 -2.17
C GLU A 69 -2.09 -6.95 -3.37
N ILE A 70 -1.30 -6.04 -3.93
CA ILE A 70 -1.59 -5.36 -5.19
C ILE A 70 -0.61 -5.90 -6.22
N ASN A 71 -1.13 -6.39 -7.33
CA ASN A 71 -0.34 -6.96 -8.41
C ASN A 71 -0.28 -5.99 -9.59
N PHE A 72 0.93 -5.70 -10.04
CA PHE A 72 1.20 -4.91 -11.24
C PHE A 72 1.84 -5.80 -12.32
N ALA A 73 1.74 -5.39 -13.58
CA ALA A 73 2.57 -6.00 -14.61
C ALA A 73 4.05 -5.60 -14.35
N PRO A 74 5.04 -6.48 -14.62
CA PRO A 74 6.45 -6.20 -14.29
C PRO A 74 7.04 -4.96 -14.96
N ASP A 75 6.47 -4.55 -16.09
CA ASP A 75 6.85 -3.42 -16.92
C ASP A 75 5.94 -2.19 -16.75
N ASP A 76 4.99 -2.23 -15.82
CA ASP A 76 4.09 -1.12 -15.54
C ASP A 76 4.76 -0.10 -14.60
N ASP A 77 4.86 1.15 -15.06
CA ASP A 77 5.38 2.28 -14.28
C ASP A 77 4.60 2.48 -12.96
N ALA A 78 3.32 2.09 -12.92
CA ALA A 78 2.48 2.16 -11.73
C ALA A 78 3.05 1.39 -10.54
N LEU A 79 3.87 0.34 -10.75
CA LEU A 79 4.56 -0.35 -9.67
C LEU A 79 5.54 0.57 -8.95
N SER A 80 6.37 1.29 -9.72
CA SER A 80 7.37 2.22 -9.18
C SER A 80 6.69 3.41 -8.50
N GLU A 81 5.62 3.92 -9.10
CA GLU A 81 4.80 4.98 -8.50
C GLU A 81 4.12 4.52 -7.21
N CYS A 82 3.60 3.30 -7.16
CA CYS A 82 2.98 2.73 -5.96
C CYS A 82 4.00 2.55 -4.83
N LEU A 83 5.22 2.13 -5.13
CA LEU A 83 6.29 2.03 -4.13
C LEU A 83 6.71 3.40 -3.58
N ALA A 84 6.68 4.44 -4.39
CA ALA A 84 7.07 5.80 -3.99
C ALA A 84 5.94 6.54 -3.24
N ASN A 85 4.72 6.46 -3.75
CA ASN A 85 3.59 7.30 -3.33
C ASN A 85 2.58 6.56 -2.45
N GLY A 86 2.51 5.23 -2.54
CA GLY A 86 1.60 4.39 -1.79
C GLY A 86 0.12 4.66 -2.02
N ILE A 87 -0.71 4.19 -1.09
CA ILE A 87 -2.17 4.38 -1.14
C ILE A 87 -2.54 5.52 -0.22
N THR A 88 -3.09 6.60 -0.79
CA THR A 88 -3.58 7.76 -0.03
C THR A 88 -5.06 7.61 0.29
N PHE A 89 -5.42 7.73 1.55
CA PHE A 89 -6.79 7.57 2.04
C PHE A 89 -7.53 8.92 2.12
N ALA A 90 -8.84 8.87 2.34
CA ALA A 90 -9.69 10.06 2.40
C ALA A 90 -9.31 11.03 3.54
N ASP A 91 -8.70 10.52 4.61
CA ASP A 91 -8.15 11.30 5.72
C ASP A 91 -6.75 11.90 5.42
N LYS A 92 -6.29 11.80 4.17
CA LYS A 92 -4.98 12.23 3.68
C LYS A 92 -3.79 11.48 4.29
N SER A 93 -4.05 10.40 5.04
CA SER A 93 -2.99 9.49 5.43
C SER A 93 -2.57 8.63 4.25
N THR A 94 -1.31 8.23 4.22
CA THR A 94 -0.75 7.40 3.15
C THR A 94 -0.11 6.18 3.77
N ILE A 95 -0.36 5.02 3.15
CA ILE A 95 0.37 3.79 3.48
C ILE A 95 1.29 3.45 2.31
N LEU A 96 2.59 3.48 2.58
CA LEU A 96 3.60 3.02 1.64
C LEU A 96 3.64 1.49 1.65
N PRO A 97 3.61 0.85 0.48
CA PRO A 97 3.69 -0.59 0.40
C PRO A 97 5.12 -1.08 0.66
N CYS A 98 5.24 -2.39 0.89
CA CYS A 98 6.51 -3.08 0.76
C CYS A 98 6.45 -4.06 -0.42
N ARG A 99 7.59 -4.29 -1.07
CA ARG A 99 7.68 -5.30 -2.12
C ARG A 99 7.49 -6.70 -1.52
N ALA A 100 6.77 -7.56 -2.22
CA ALA A 100 6.70 -8.96 -1.84
C ALA A 100 8.06 -9.64 -1.99
N LEU A 101 8.29 -10.71 -1.22
CA LEU A 101 9.42 -11.60 -1.45
C LEU A 101 9.33 -12.21 -2.83
N ASP A 102 10.45 -12.23 -3.54
CA ASP A 102 10.59 -13.00 -4.76
C ASP A 102 10.52 -14.49 -4.42
N THR A 103 9.62 -15.22 -5.06
CA THR A 103 9.51 -16.68 -4.98
C THR A 103 10.74 -17.38 -5.58
N HIS A 104 11.57 -16.66 -6.35
CA HIS A 104 12.80 -17.17 -6.98
C HIS A 104 14.09 -16.89 -6.20
N MET A 105 14.05 -16.39 -4.96
CA MET A 105 15.23 -16.41 -4.09
C MET A 105 15.52 -17.86 -3.66
N GLN A 106 16.13 -18.64 -4.55
CA GLN A 106 16.94 -19.77 -4.14
C GLN A 106 18.06 -19.21 -3.26
N ALA A 107 18.10 -19.62 -2.00
CA ALA A 107 19.27 -19.42 -1.17
C ALA A 107 20.49 -19.96 -1.93
N LYS A 108 21.44 -19.09 -2.24
CA LYS A 108 22.77 -19.53 -2.66
C LYS A 108 23.50 -20.13 -1.47
#